data_AF-A0A8T2N719-F1
#
_entry.id   AF-A0A8T2N719-F1
#
_cell.length_a   1.000
_cell.length_b   1.000
_cell.length_c   1.000
_cell.angle_alpha   90.00
_cell.angle_beta   90.00
_cell.angle_gamma   90.00
#
_symmetry.space_group_name_H-M   'P 1'
#
loop_
_entity.id
_entity.type
_entity.pdbx_description
1 polymer ?
#
loop_
_entity_poly.entity_id
_entity_poly.type
_entity_poly.pdbx_seq_one_letter_code
_entity_poly.pdbx_strand_id
1 'polypeptide(L)'
;TAPLSHSGVWLGGVACDLCTDGKVRAVKSCLTCTASYCETHVRQHYTVPALQRHTLEEATADLQHRLCPQHHRALEGYCNTDRKPICSLCALQTHRGHDVVCNVPGTQRVADWILQQDVKPESAGVPPPPGEITFSTVGSDSVSLSWGVPEGMDKQSLRFRVTWTSDTNKRNLTVKGVNHIKIQSLSPGEEYTFSVATTGDGGTQSQCVSATVSTVIPAPVGLIINLLGMTSFSLRWSKPRRLDQTHSFLVSCCSPGTEPQLISTASCNTVLYDLQPDTLYTVSVCTVLENGKQSEAISQTICADPLAKQKEWEAARRF
;
A
#
# COMPACT_ATOMS: atom_id res chain seq x y z
N THR A 1 -48.53 -45.58 -15.50
CA THR A 1 -48.35 -46.01 -14.10
C THR A 1 -47.05 -45.43 -13.59
N ALA A 2 -47.13 -44.30 -12.88
CA ALA A 2 -45.99 -43.61 -12.28
C ALA A 2 -45.59 -44.28 -10.96
N PRO A 3 -44.30 -44.36 -10.58
CA PRO A 3 -43.90 -45.03 -9.35
C PRO A 3 -43.89 -44.06 -8.16
N LEU A 4 -44.72 -44.42 -7.17
CA LEU A 4 -44.52 -44.36 -5.72
C LEU A 4 -43.92 -43.07 -5.14
N SER A 5 -44.83 -42.15 -4.79
CA SER A 5 -44.64 -41.15 -3.75
C SER A 5 -44.43 -41.83 -2.39
N HIS A 6 -43.18 -41.98 -1.95
CA HIS A 6 -42.89 -42.22 -0.54
C HIS A 6 -43.06 -40.92 0.23
N SER A 7 -44.28 -40.71 0.72
CA SER A 7 -44.62 -39.83 1.82
C SER A 7 -43.92 -40.33 3.10
N GLY A 8 -42.70 -39.84 3.32
CA GLY A 8 -42.00 -39.95 4.59
C GLY A 8 -42.32 -38.72 5.45
N VAL A 9 -43.26 -38.88 6.38
CA VAL A 9 -43.46 -37.95 7.50
C VAL A 9 -42.17 -37.92 8.31
N TRP A 10 -41.53 -36.75 8.39
CA TRP A 10 -40.30 -36.55 9.15
C TRP A 10 -40.63 -36.36 10.63
N LEU A 11 -40.57 -37.46 11.38
CA LEU A 11 -40.59 -37.42 12.84
C LEU A 11 -39.23 -36.90 13.34
N GLY A 12 -39.15 -35.60 13.64
CA GLY A 12 -38.15 -35.02 14.56
C GLY A 12 -36.81 -34.56 13.99
N GLY A 13 -36.63 -34.45 12.67
CA GLY A 13 -35.37 -33.99 12.06
C GLY A 13 -35.40 -32.53 11.58
N VAL A 14 -34.27 -31.82 11.71
CA VAL A 14 -34.11 -30.42 11.22
C VAL A 14 -33.72 -30.41 9.76
N ALA A 15 -34.28 -29.48 8.99
CA ALA A 15 -33.89 -29.26 7.60
C ALA A 15 -32.59 -28.44 7.51
N CYS A 16 -31.86 -28.59 6.41
CA CYS A 16 -30.72 -27.74 6.11
C CYS A 16 -31.19 -26.37 5.59
N ASP A 17 -30.67 -25.30 6.18
CA ASP A 17 -31.09 -23.92 5.90
C ASP A 17 -30.58 -23.39 4.55
N LEU A 18 -29.59 -24.05 3.92
CA LEU A 18 -28.97 -23.60 2.67
C LEU A 18 -29.47 -24.36 1.43
N CYS A 19 -30.21 -25.46 1.59
CA CYS A 19 -30.73 -26.21 0.46
C CYS A 19 -32.00 -25.54 -0.06
N THR A 20 -32.02 -25.17 -1.34
CA THR A 20 -33.17 -24.53 -2.01
C THR A 20 -34.45 -25.37 -2.02
N ASP A 21 -34.35 -26.69 -1.88
CA ASP A 21 -35.50 -27.61 -1.89
C ASP A 21 -36.02 -28.00 -0.49
N GLY A 22 -35.44 -27.46 0.60
CA GLY A 22 -35.94 -27.58 1.98
C GLY A 22 -36.09 -29.01 2.55
N LYS A 23 -35.76 -30.05 1.79
CA LYS A 23 -35.98 -31.47 2.12
C LYS A 23 -34.73 -32.23 2.55
N VAL A 24 -33.58 -31.56 2.61
CA VAL A 24 -32.32 -32.21 2.97
C VAL A 24 -32.11 -32.11 4.47
N ARG A 25 -31.94 -33.25 5.14
CA ARG A 25 -31.69 -33.35 6.59
C ARG A 25 -30.40 -32.62 6.97
N ALA A 26 -30.47 -31.79 8.01
CA ALA A 26 -29.29 -31.28 8.66
C ALA A 26 -28.64 -32.36 9.54
N VAL A 27 -27.32 -32.47 9.47
CA VAL A 27 -26.50 -33.39 10.28
C VAL A 27 -25.81 -32.64 11.42
N LYS A 28 -25.49 -31.37 11.20
CA LYS A 28 -24.84 -30.50 12.17
C LYS A 28 -25.48 -29.11 12.17
N SER A 29 -25.49 -28.46 13.31
CA SER A 29 -25.86 -27.06 13.44
C SER A 29 -24.66 -26.27 13.94
N CYS A 30 -24.42 -25.12 13.31
CA CYS A 30 -23.37 -24.21 13.70
C CYS A 30 -23.92 -23.20 14.69
N LEU A 31 -23.37 -23.16 15.90
CA LEU A 31 -23.76 -22.17 16.91
C LEU A 31 -23.29 -20.76 16.54
N THR A 32 -22.22 -20.66 15.75
CA THR A 32 -21.67 -19.37 15.26
C THR A 32 -22.50 -18.79 14.11
N CYS A 33 -22.96 -19.63 13.18
CA CYS A 33 -23.80 -19.19 12.05
C CYS A 33 -25.30 -19.27 12.35
N THR A 34 -25.68 -19.79 13.51
CA THR A 34 -27.07 -20.03 13.92
C THR A 34 -27.89 -20.75 12.85
N ALA A 35 -27.28 -21.74 12.20
CA ALA A 35 -27.85 -22.42 11.04
C ALA A 35 -27.54 -23.92 11.07
N SER A 36 -28.40 -24.70 10.42
CA SER A 36 -28.35 -26.14 10.33
C SER A 36 -27.95 -26.58 8.92
N TYR A 37 -26.98 -27.48 8.85
CA TYR A 37 -26.29 -27.86 7.63
C TYR A 37 -26.42 -29.36 7.36
N CYS A 38 -26.71 -29.72 6.12
CA CYS A 38 -26.56 -31.10 5.65
C CYS A 38 -25.09 -31.45 5.42
N GLU A 39 -24.80 -32.73 5.17
CA GLU A 39 -23.44 -33.26 4.97
C GLU A 39 -22.62 -32.47 3.92
N THR A 40 -23.28 -31.96 2.88
CA THR A 40 -22.60 -31.20 1.83
C THR A 40 -22.25 -29.78 2.25
N HIS A 41 -23.13 -29.10 2.98
CA HIS A 41 -22.92 -27.72 3.39
C HIS A 41 -22.06 -27.62 4.66
N VAL A 42 -22.10 -28.61 5.55
CA VAL A 42 -21.22 -28.63 6.73
C VAL A 42 -19.75 -28.82 6.33
N ARG A 43 -19.46 -29.43 5.17
CA ARG A 43 -18.08 -29.56 4.67
C ARG A 43 -17.35 -28.24 4.56
N GLN A 44 -18.05 -27.14 4.27
CA GLN A 44 -17.42 -25.82 4.21
C GLN A 44 -16.80 -25.42 5.55
N HIS A 45 -17.38 -25.86 6.67
CA HIS A 45 -16.80 -25.64 7.99
C HIS A 45 -15.54 -26.50 8.24
N TYR A 46 -15.34 -27.59 7.50
CA TYR A 46 -14.11 -28.37 7.57
C TYR A 46 -13.05 -27.93 6.56
N THR A 47 -13.45 -27.33 5.43
CA THR A 47 -12.53 -27.04 4.32
C THR A 47 -12.14 -25.57 4.20
N VAL A 48 -12.94 -24.64 4.72
CA VAL A 48 -12.66 -23.19 4.65
C VAL A 48 -12.01 -22.75 5.97
N PRO A 49 -10.75 -22.26 5.96
CA PRO A 49 -10.04 -21.88 7.18
C PRO A 49 -10.78 -20.89 8.09
N ALA A 50 -11.56 -19.97 7.49
CA ALA A 50 -12.37 -19.02 8.24
C ALA A 50 -13.54 -19.68 9.03
N LEU A 51 -14.06 -20.81 8.53
CA LEU A 51 -15.21 -21.50 9.11
C LEU A 51 -14.80 -22.68 10.03
N GLN A 52 -13.53 -23.10 9.98
CA GLN A 52 -13.00 -24.17 10.84
C GLN A 52 -13.02 -23.84 12.34
N ARG A 53 -13.15 -22.55 12.70
CA ARG A 53 -13.23 -22.09 14.08
C ARG A 53 -14.66 -22.03 14.60
N HIS A 54 -15.64 -22.40 13.77
CA HIS A 54 -17.04 -22.39 14.15
C HIS A 54 -17.43 -23.64 14.94
N THR A 55 -18.24 -23.47 15.98
CA THR A 55 -18.69 -24.59 16.82
C THR A 55 -19.85 -25.33 16.17
N LEU A 56 -19.62 -26.59 15.80
CA LEU A 56 -20.61 -27.48 15.20
C LEU A 56 -21.12 -28.52 16.21
N GLU A 57 -22.43 -28.55 16.44
CA GLU A 57 -23.10 -29.56 17.25
C GLU A 57 -24.02 -30.43 16.39
N GLU A 58 -24.53 -31.53 16.95
CA GLU A 58 -25.56 -32.34 16.29
C GLU A 58 -26.82 -31.52 16.03
N ALA A 59 -27.39 -31.67 14.83
CA ALA A 59 -28.58 -30.92 14.44
C ALA A 59 -29.80 -31.38 15.25
N THR A 60 -30.28 -30.54 16.15
CA THR A 60 -31.51 -30.74 16.92
C THR A 60 -32.51 -29.64 16.61
N ALA A 61 -33.80 -29.96 16.71
CA ALA A 61 -34.91 -29.07 16.34
C ALA A 61 -34.97 -27.76 17.14
N ASP A 62 -34.13 -27.60 18.15
CA ASP A 62 -34.20 -26.51 19.10
C ASP A 62 -32.85 -25.81 19.32
N LEU A 63 -32.31 -25.26 18.23
CA LEU A 63 -31.09 -24.47 18.26
C LEU A 63 -31.26 -23.16 19.06
N GLN A 64 -32.48 -22.59 19.04
CA GLN A 64 -32.78 -21.30 19.70
C GLN A 64 -32.69 -21.40 21.22
N HIS A 65 -33.10 -22.52 21.83
CA HIS A 65 -32.97 -22.71 23.28
C HIS A 65 -31.53 -22.96 23.77
N ARG A 66 -30.56 -23.15 22.86
CA ARG A 66 -29.12 -23.29 23.19
C ARG A 66 -28.34 -21.98 23.09
N LEU A 67 -29.01 -20.89 22.73
CA LEU A 67 -28.41 -19.56 22.64
C LEU A 67 -28.87 -18.68 23.80
N CYS A 68 -27.96 -17.86 24.30
CA CYS A 68 -28.26 -16.86 25.30
C CYS A 68 -29.23 -15.82 24.71
N PRO A 69 -30.38 -15.57 25.35
CA PRO A 69 -31.37 -14.62 24.82
C PRO A 69 -30.86 -13.17 24.83
N GLN A 70 -29.87 -12.84 25.65
CA GLN A 70 -29.27 -11.49 25.68
C GLN A 70 -28.15 -11.32 24.66
N HIS A 71 -27.24 -12.30 24.56
CA HIS A 71 -26.01 -12.16 23.79
C HIS A 71 -25.98 -12.98 22.50
N HIS A 72 -27.02 -13.76 22.22
CA HIS A 72 -27.16 -14.63 21.05
C HIS A 72 -25.95 -15.56 20.84
N ARG A 73 -25.32 -15.99 21.94
CA ARG A 73 -24.14 -16.88 21.96
C ARG A 73 -24.48 -18.21 22.63
N ALA A 74 -23.70 -19.24 22.29
CA ALA A 74 -23.82 -20.57 22.88
C ALA A 74 -23.81 -20.52 24.42
N LEU A 75 -24.71 -21.29 25.03
CA LEU A 75 -24.81 -21.49 26.47
C LEU A 75 -23.81 -22.56 26.93
N GLU A 76 -22.54 -22.16 27.10
CA GLU A 76 -21.42 -23.06 27.41
C GLU A 76 -21.16 -23.23 28.93
N GLY A 77 -21.95 -22.57 29.79
CA GLY A 77 -21.85 -22.65 31.24
C GLY A 77 -23.19 -22.66 31.95
N TYR A 78 -23.19 -23.04 33.22
CA TYR A 78 -24.37 -23.08 34.08
C TYR A 78 -24.11 -22.33 35.38
N CYS A 79 -25.00 -21.38 35.72
CA CYS A 79 -24.95 -20.67 36.99
C CYS A 79 -25.78 -21.43 38.03
N ASN A 80 -25.12 -22.00 39.04
CA ASN A 80 -25.79 -22.72 40.13
C ASN A 80 -26.57 -21.77 41.04
N THR A 81 -26.07 -20.54 41.23
CA THR A 81 -26.73 -19.52 42.04
C THR A 81 -28.10 -19.15 41.48
N ASP A 82 -28.20 -18.95 40.16
CA ASP A 82 -29.43 -18.52 39.50
C ASP A 82 -30.19 -19.65 38.79
N ARG A 83 -29.68 -20.89 38.89
CA ARG A 83 -30.21 -22.10 38.27
C ARG A 83 -30.57 -21.93 36.79
N LYS A 84 -29.66 -21.34 36.02
CA LYS A 84 -29.88 -21.10 34.59
C LYS A 84 -28.61 -21.31 33.78
N PRO A 85 -28.74 -21.80 32.52
CA PRO A 85 -27.63 -21.83 31.59
C PRO A 85 -27.24 -20.40 31.18
N ILE A 86 -25.95 -20.16 31.01
CA ILE A 86 -25.39 -18.85 30.69
C ILE A 86 -24.29 -18.95 29.62
N CYS A 87 -24.08 -17.88 28.84
CA CYS A 87 -22.95 -17.77 27.92
C CYS A 87 -21.71 -17.13 28.60
N SER A 88 -20.58 -17.10 27.90
CA SER A 88 -19.33 -16.51 28.42
C SER A 88 -19.49 -15.04 28.86
N LEU A 89 -20.27 -14.26 28.13
CA LEU A 89 -20.50 -12.84 28.44
C LEU A 89 -21.40 -12.68 29.68
N CYS A 90 -22.42 -13.51 29.84
CA CYS A 90 -23.24 -13.55 31.06
C CYS A 90 -22.38 -13.88 32.29
N ALA A 91 -21.46 -14.84 32.20
CA ALA A 91 -20.55 -15.19 33.30
C ALA A 91 -19.65 -14.01 33.72
N LEU A 92 -19.22 -13.20 32.76
CA LEU A 92 -18.32 -12.06 32.97
C LEU A 92 -19.01 -10.79 33.47
N GLN A 93 -20.25 -10.56 33.03
CA GLN A 93 -20.96 -9.30 33.26
C GLN A 93 -21.95 -9.43 34.40
N THR A 94 -22.97 -10.26 34.23
CA THR A 94 -24.16 -10.28 35.09
C THR A 94 -24.09 -11.35 36.18
N HIS A 95 -23.25 -12.37 36.00
CA HIS A 95 -23.05 -13.47 36.96
C HIS A 95 -21.64 -13.44 37.57
N ARG A 96 -21.02 -12.25 37.59
CA ARG A 96 -19.67 -12.07 38.13
C ARG A 96 -19.68 -12.29 39.64
N GLY A 97 -19.04 -13.36 40.08
CA GLY A 97 -18.99 -13.75 41.50
C GLY A 97 -20.08 -14.75 41.93
N HIS A 98 -20.93 -15.21 41.01
CA HIS A 98 -21.82 -16.35 41.26
C HIS A 98 -21.08 -17.67 41.06
N ASP A 99 -21.63 -18.76 41.62
CA ASP A 99 -21.11 -20.11 41.39
C ASP A 99 -21.47 -20.57 39.97
N VAL A 100 -20.47 -20.61 39.09
CA VAL A 100 -20.61 -20.91 37.67
C VAL A 100 -19.73 -22.10 37.30
N VAL A 101 -20.35 -23.12 36.70
CA VAL A 101 -19.68 -24.31 36.18
C VAL A 101 -19.68 -24.26 34.65
N CYS A 102 -18.49 -24.39 34.04
CA CYS A 102 -18.33 -24.45 32.59
C CYS A 102 -18.37 -25.92 32.12
N ASN A 103 -18.95 -26.19 30.95
CA ASN A 103 -18.99 -27.54 30.38
C ASN A 103 -17.96 -27.70 29.24
N VAL A 104 -16.87 -26.93 29.27
CA VAL A 104 -15.82 -26.94 28.23
C VAL A 104 -14.79 -28.04 28.56
N PRO A 105 -14.49 -28.97 27.63
CA PRO A 105 -13.48 -30.00 27.87
C PRO A 105 -12.09 -29.38 28.09
N GLY A 106 -11.47 -29.63 29.25
CA GLY A 106 -10.10 -29.21 29.56
C GLY A 106 -9.92 -27.87 30.27
N THR A 107 -10.99 -27.17 30.65
CA THR A 107 -10.91 -25.91 31.44
C THR A 107 -11.78 -26.00 32.69
N GLN A 108 -11.14 -25.94 33.87
CA GLN A 108 -11.81 -26.05 35.18
C GLN A 108 -12.02 -24.70 35.88
N ARG A 109 -11.60 -23.59 35.26
CA ARG A 109 -11.75 -22.23 35.80
C ARG A 109 -12.28 -21.28 34.73
N VAL A 110 -13.25 -20.45 35.10
CA VAL A 110 -13.85 -19.38 34.26
C VAL A 110 -12.78 -18.44 33.67
N ALA A 111 -11.66 -18.23 34.38
CA ALA A 111 -10.54 -17.41 33.91
C ALA A 111 -9.84 -17.98 32.66
N ASP A 112 -9.71 -19.30 32.58
CA ASP A 112 -9.04 -19.97 31.45
C ASP A 112 -9.93 -19.98 30.20
N TRP A 113 -11.26 -19.95 30.39
CA TRP A 113 -12.25 -19.76 29.33
C TRP A 113 -12.19 -18.35 28.70
N ILE A 114 -11.82 -17.32 29.47
CA ILE A 114 -11.63 -15.95 28.97
C ILE A 114 -10.37 -15.84 28.10
N LEU A 115 -9.30 -16.58 28.43
CA LEU A 115 -8.03 -16.57 27.68
C LEU A 115 -8.08 -17.38 26.38
N GLN A 116 -8.98 -18.37 26.27
CA GLN A 116 -9.25 -19.06 25.00
C GLN A 116 -10.17 -18.25 24.08
N GLN A 117 -10.83 -17.22 24.61
CA GLN A 117 -11.40 -16.14 23.81
C GLN A 117 -10.30 -15.14 23.46
N ASP A 118 -9.34 -15.57 22.64
CA ASP A 118 -8.76 -14.72 21.60
C ASP A 118 -9.91 -14.30 20.66
N VAL A 119 -10.82 -13.47 21.18
CA VAL A 119 -11.44 -12.43 20.40
C VAL A 119 -10.28 -11.52 20.00
N LYS A 120 -9.53 -11.95 18.98
CA LYS A 120 -9.11 -11.00 17.97
C LYS A 120 -10.40 -10.28 17.62
N PRO A 121 -10.50 -8.95 17.84
CA PRO A 121 -11.73 -8.23 17.56
C PRO A 121 -12.15 -8.69 16.17
N GLU A 122 -13.35 -9.26 16.12
CA GLU A 122 -14.08 -9.50 14.90
C GLU A 122 -13.96 -8.21 14.11
N SER A 123 -13.03 -8.18 13.15
CA SER A 123 -12.83 -7.03 12.29
C SER A 123 -13.99 -7.07 11.32
N ALA A 124 -15.17 -6.65 11.81
CA ALA A 124 -16.36 -6.51 11.02
C ALA A 124 -15.99 -5.71 9.77
N GLY A 125 -15.92 -6.40 8.64
CA GLY A 125 -15.67 -5.85 7.30
C GLY A 125 -14.31 -5.23 7.02
N VAL A 126 -13.34 -5.11 7.94
CA VAL A 126 -12.07 -4.42 7.65
C VAL A 126 -11.05 -5.37 7.01
N PRO A 127 -10.56 -5.11 5.78
CA PRO A 127 -9.60 -5.99 5.12
C PRO A 127 -8.21 -5.94 5.78
N PRO A 128 -7.36 -6.97 5.59
CA PRO A 128 -5.99 -6.95 6.09
C PRO A 128 -5.14 -5.86 5.41
N PRO A 129 -4.18 -5.25 6.13
CA PRO A 129 -3.32 -4.21 5.57
C PRO A 129 -2.36 -4.80 4.52
N PRO A 130 -1.97 -4.00 3.50
CA PRO A 130 -0.94 -4.40 2.54
C PRO A 130 0.44 -4.49 3.22
N GLY A 131 1.35 -5.21 2.58
CA GLY A 131 2.76 -5.26 3.00
C GLY A 131 3.51 -3.98 2.68
N GLU A 132 4.81 -3.96 3.00
CA GLU A 132 5.69 -2.79 2.85
C GLU A 132 5.67 -2.19 1.43
N ILE A 133 5.75 -0.86 1.35
CA ILE A 133 5.88 -0.13 0.08
C ILE A 133 7.34 -0.14 -0.36
N THR A 134 7.57 -0.49 -1.62
CA THR A 134 8.87 -0.42 -2.28
C THR A 134 8.79 0.51 -3.49
N PHE A 135 9.84 1.29 -3.71
CA PHE A 135 9.96 2.18 -4.87
C PHE A 135 10.86 1.53 -5.91
N SER A 136 10.36 1.38 -7.14
CA SER A 136 11.11 0.79 -8.25
C SER A 136 11.74 1.84 -9.17
N THR A 137 11.09 3.00 -9.31
CA THR A 137 11.61 4.11 -10.12
C THR A 137 11.14 5.42 -9.54
N VAL A 138 12.07 6.33 -9.31
CA VAL A 138 11.82 7.68 -8.78
C VAL A 138 12.35 8.67 -9.81
N GLY A 139 11.45 9.38 -10.47
CA GLY A 139 11.77 10.42 -11.44
C GLY A 139 11.47 11.81 -10.91
N SER A 140 11.52 12.79 -11.80
CA SER A 140 11.20 14.19 -11.46
C SER A 140 9.71 14.48 -11.39
N ASP A 141 8.90 13.79 -12.20
CA ASP A 141 7.45 14.00 -12.28
C ASP A 141 6.65 12.73 -11.98
N SER A 142 7.33 11.63 -11.64
CA SER A 142 6.70 10.34 -11.52
C SER A 142 7.43 9.42 -10.55
N VAL A 143 6.64 8.59 -9.87
CA VAL A 143 7.13 7.58 -8.92
C VAL A 143 6.39 6.28 -9.21
N SER A 144 7.16 5.19 -9.37
CA SER A 144 6.64 3.83 -9.50
C SER A 144 6.84 3.08 -8.19
N LEU A 145 5.75 2.65 -7.58
CA LEU A 145 5.76 1.95 -6.30
C LEU A 145 5.00 0.63 -6.39
N SER A 146 5.37 -0.30 -5.50
CA SER A 146 4.68 -1.57 -5.31
C SER A 146 4.57 -1.92 -3.83
N TRP A 147 3.62 -2.79 -3.48
CA TRP A 147 3.39 -3.19 -2.09
C TRP A 147 3.11 -4.68 -1.98
N GLY A 148 3.31 -5.23 -0.77
CA GLY A 148 2.97 -6.63 -0.48
C GLY A 148 1.46 -6.87 -0.55
N VAL A 149 1.06 -8.00 -1.14
CA VAL A 149 -0.35 -8.40 -1.19
C VAL A 149 -0.72 -9.07 0.15
N PRO A 150 -1.81 -8.66 0.81
CA PRO A 150 -2.26 -9.31 2.04
C PRO A 150 -2.58 -10.80 1.82
N GLU A 151 -2.22 -11.65 2.78
CA GLU A 151 -2.55 -13.08 2.73
C GLU A 151 -4.06 -13.32 2.84
N GLY A 152 -4.56 -14.31 2.08
CA GLY A 152 -5.97 -14.72 2.11
C GLY A 152 -6.91 -13.92 1.22
N MET A 153 -6.41 -13.00 0.38
CA MET A 153 -7.22 -12.25 -0.58
C MET A 153 -7.04 -12.78 -2.01
N ASP A 154 -8.14 -13.08 -2.68
CA ASP A 154 -8.19 -13.49 -4.08
C ASP A 154 -7.82 -12.32 -5.01
N LYS A 155 -7.04 -12.60 -6.07
CA LYS A 155 -6.48 -11.58 -6.97
C LYS A 155 -7.53 -10.65 -7.59
N GLN A 156 -8.76 -11.13 -7.75
CA GLN A 156 -9.87 -10.39 -8.35
C GLN A 156 -10.52 -9.41 -7.36
N SER A 157 -10.37 -9.66 -6.07
CA SER A 157 -10.90 -8.83 -4.97
C SER A 157 -9.88 -7.82 -4.44
N LEU A 158 -8.65 -7.84 -4.97
CA LEU A 158 -7.61 -6.88 -4.63
C LEU A 158 -8.03 -5.46 -5.04
N ARG A 159 -8.33 -4.63 -4.05
CA ARG A 159 -8.58 -3.21 -4.21
C ARG A 159 -7.77 -2.45 -3.19
N PHE A 160 -7.00 -1.47 -3.64
CA PHE A 160 -6.14 -0.65 -2.78
C PHE A 160 -6.45 0.83 -3.00
N ARG A 161 -6.59 1.60 -1.91
CA ARG A 161 -6.57 3.06 -1.96
C ARG A 161 -5.13 3.52 -1.76
N VAL A 162 -4.54 4.08 -2.80
CA VAL A 162 -3.23 4.72 -2.77
C VAL A 162 -3.45 6.21 -2.60
N THR A 163 -2.83 6.82 -1.60
CA THR A 163 -2.87 8.24 -1.31
C THR A 163 -1.45 8.77 -1.37
N TRP A 164 -1.24 9.94 -1.96
CA TRP A 164 0.06 10.61 -1.94
C TRP A 164 -0.12 12.06 -1.52
N THR A 165 0.71 12.47 -0.57
CA THR A 165 0.65 13.78 0.06
C THR A 165 2.00 14.45 0.01
N SER A 166 2.03 15.68 -0.48
CA SER A 166 3.07 16.66 -0.19
C SER A 166 2.55 17.66 0.85
N ASP A 167 3.38 18.63 1.21
CA ASP A 167 3.03 19.80 2.02
C ASP A 167 1.80 20.57 1.52
N THR A 168 1.62 20.62 0.20
CA THR A 168 0.68 21.49 -0.51
C THR A 168 -0.45 20.72 -1.18
N ASN A 169 -0.30 19.41 -1.36
CA ASN A 169 -1.24 18.62 -2.15
C ASN A 169 -1.51 17.26 -1.53
N LYS A 170 -2.78 16.83 -1.59
CA LYS A 170 -3.21 15.49 -1.22
C LYS A 170 -4.08 14.93 -2.33
N ARG A 171 -3.65 13.81 -2.92
CA ARG A 171 -4.41 13.08 -3.92
C ARG A 171 -4.52 11.62 -3.55
N ASN A 172 -5.48 10.94 -4.13
CA ASN A 172 -5.64 9.51 -3.98
C ASN A 172 -6.18 8.88 -5.26
N LEU A 173 -5.99 7.57 -5.38
CA LEU A 173 -6.49 6.75 -6.46
C LEU A 173 -6.80 5.34 -5.94
N THR A 174 -7.79 4.70 -6.53
CA THR A 174 -8.11 3.29 -6.26
C THR A 174 -7.50 2.40 -7.33
N VAL A 175 -6.65 1.46 -6.92
CA VAL A 175 -5.99 0.47 -7.76
C VAL A 175 -6.70 -0.87 -7.59
N LYS A 176 -6.97 -1.59 -8.70
CA LYS A 176 -7.71 -2.86 -8.71
C LYS A 176 -6.89 -3.96 -9.40
N GLY A 177 -6.86 -5.16 -8.82
CA GLY A 177 -6.27 -6.36 -9.42
C GLY A 177 -4.74 -6.38 -9.51
N VAL A 178 -4.06 -5.31 -9.10
CA VAL A 178 -2.59 -5.19 -9.11
C VAL A 178 -2.10 -4.56 -7.81
N ASN A 179 -0.84 -4.84 -7.48
CA ASN A 179 -0.14 -4.36 -6.27
C ASN A 179 1.00 -3.38 -6.59
N HIS A 180 0.94 -2.73 -7.75
CA HIS A 180 1.90 -1.73 -8.18
C HIS A 180 1.20 -0.63 -8.98
N ILE A 181 1.80 0.56 -8.99
CA ILE A 181 1.33 1.68 -9.80
C ILE A 181 2.46 2.67 -10.10
N LYS A 182 2.37 3.31 -11.26
CA LYS A 182 3.15 4.51 -11.58
C LYS A 182 2.26 5.75 -11.42
N ILE A 183 2.63 6.61 -10.49
CA ILE A 183 2.02 7.93 -10.29
C ILE A 183 2.82 8.94 -11.11
N GLN A 184 2.12 9.84 -11.80
CA GLN A 184 2.71 10.87 -12.66
C GLN A 184 2.18 12.25 -12.29
N SER A 185 2.74 13.29 -12.90
CA SER A 185 2.40 14.70 -12.66
C SER A 185 2.67 15.13 -11.22
N LEU A 186 3.78 14.65 -10.66
CA LEU A 186 4.35 15.11 -9.40
C LEU A 186 5.25 16.33 -9.62
N SER A 187 5.44 17.13 -8.58
CA SER A 187 6.34 18.27 -8.60
C SER A 187 7.78 17.82 -8.35
N PRO A 188 8.78 18.25 -9.15
CA PRO A 188 10.18 17.92 -8.92
C PRO A 188 10.76 18.48 -7.62
N GLY A 189 11.69 17.76 -6.99
CA GLY A 189 12.38 18.21 -5.77
C GLY A 189 11.52 18.22 -4.51
N GLU A 190 10.27 17.79 -4.62
CA GLU A 190 9.30 17.73 -3.53
C GLU A 190 9.28 16.35 -2.88
N GLU A 191 9.09 16.35 -1.56
CA GLU A 191 8.92 15.14 -0.76
C GLU A 191 7.45 14.72 -0.75
N TYR A 192 7.22 13.44 -1.07
CA TYR A 192 5.89 12.85 -1.06
C TYR A 192 5.84 11.67 -0.11
N THR A 193 4.80 11.65 0.73
CA THR A 193 4.42 10.48 1.52
C THR A 193 3.33 9.72 0.79
N PHE A 194 3.62 8.46 0.44
CA PHE A 194 2.70 7.53 -0.19
C PHE A 194 2.11 6.60 0.88
N SER A 195 0.79 6.52 0.94
CA SER A 195 0.05 5.64 1.87
C SER A 195 -0.86 4.70 1.09
N VAL A 196 -0.78 3.40 1.37
CA VAL A 196 -1.62 2.37 0.73
C VAL A 196 -2.47 1.66 1.77
N ALA A 197 -3.77 1.56 1.52
CA ALA A 197 -4.71 0.79 2.34
C ALA A 197 -5.52 -0.18 1.47
N THR A 198 -5.73 -1.41 1.95
CA THR A 198 -6.64 -2.35 1.31
C THR A 198 -8.08 -1.87 1.49
N THR A 199 -8.90 -2.00 0.46
CA THR A 199 -10.31 -1.60 0.46
C THR A 199 -11.17 -2.85 0.33
N GLY A 200 -12.07 -3.07 1.29
CA GLY A 200 -13.00 -4.20 1.29
C GLY A 200 -14.22 -3.91 0.42
N ASP A 201 -15.05 -4.93 0.21
CA ASP A 201 -16.25 -4.84 -0.65
C ASP A 201 -17.31 -3.86 -0.12
N GLY A 202 -17.33 -3.62 1.20
CA GLY A 202 -18.17 -2.63 1.86
C GLY A 202 -17.59 -1.21 1.90
N GLY A 203 -16.48 -0.93 1.20
CA GLY A 203 -15.80 0.38 1.23
C GLY A 203 -15.00 0.66 2.51
N THR A 204 -14.96 -0.30 3.43
CA THR A 204 -14.09 -0.33 4.60
C THR A 204 -12.63 -0.34 4.18
N GLN A 205 -11.76 0.25 5.01
CA GLN A 205 -10.34 0.37 4.72
C GLN A 205 -9.51 -0.21 5.84
N SER A 206 -8.45 -0.90 5.47
CA SER A 206 -7.43 -1.38 6.41
C SER A 206 -6.66 -0.21 7.03
N GLN A 207 -5.82 -0.54 8.00
CA GLN A 207 -4.68 0.32 8.34
C GLN A 207 -3.83 0.58 7.09
N CYS A 208 -3.28 1.80 6.97
CA CYS A 208 -2.40 2.15 5.86
C CYS A 208 -0.95 1.85 6.19
N VAL A 209 -0.23 1.30 5.23
CA VAL A 209 1.24 1.34 5.21
C VAL A 209 1.65 2.65 4.53
N SER A 210 2.71 3.30 5.01
CA SER A 210 3.22 4.54 4.41
C SER A 210 4.72 4.50 4.21
N ALA A 211 5.18 5.14 3.14
CA ALA A 211 6.59 5.35 2.84
C ALA A 211 6.78 6.71 2.17
N THR A 212 7.93 7.33 2.39
CA THR A 212 8.22 8.68 1.91
C THR A 212 9.39 8.66 0.94
N VAL A 213 9.31 9.47 -0.12
CA VAL A 213 10.39 9.63 -1.10
C VAL A 213 10.37 11.04 -1.69
N SER A 214 11.56 11.57 -1.96
CA SER A 214 11.73 12.84 -2.67
C SER A 214 11.86 12.61 -4.18
N THR A 215 11.11 13.37 -4.97
CA THR A 215 11.24 13.38 -6.44
C THR A 215 12.56 14.02 -6.87
N VAL A 216 13.08 13.58 -8.01
CA VAL A 216 14.37 14.04 -8.53
C VAL A 216 14.22 15.45 -9.12
N ILE A 217 15.21 16.31 -8.92
CA ILE A 217 15.27 17.59 -9.66
C ILE A 217 15.89 17.29 -11.02
N PRO A 218 15.20 17.55 -12.14
CA PRO A 218 15.69 17.15 -13.44
C PRO A 218 16.91 18.01 -13.81
N ALA A 219 17.99 17.35 -14.24
CA ALA A 219 19.21 18.02 -14.66
C ALA A 219 19.04 18.66 -16.06
N PRO A 220 19.74 19.76 -16.36
CA PRO A 220 19.80 20.31 -17.71
C PRO A 220 20.47 19.32 -18.67
N VAL A 221 20.12 19.41 -19.95
CA VAL A 221 20.59 18.45 -20.96
C VAL A 221 21.31 19.17 -22.11
N GLY A 222 22.28 18.48 -22.71
CA GLY A 222 22.98 18.96 -23.90
C GLY A 222 23.81 20.21 -23.65
N LEU A 223 24.68 20.19 -22.64
CA LEU A 223 25.69 21.22 -22.45
C LEU A 223 26.60 21.29 -23.68
N ILE A 224 26.75 22.48 -24.23
CA ILE A 224 27.62 22.81 -25.34
C ILE A 224 28.50 23.97 -24.89
N ILE A 225 29.80 23.81 -25.06
CA ILE A 225 30.80 24.83 -24.76
C ILE A 225 31.45 25.25 -26.06
N ASN A 226 31.34 26.54 -26.39
CA ASN A 226 31.98 27.14 -27.55
C ASN A 226 33.07 28.12 -27.09
N LEU A 227 34.27 27.98 -27.63
CA LEU A 227 35.33 28.97 -27.43
C LEU A 227 34.93 30.27 -28.15
N LEU A 228 34.84 31.39 -27.44
CA LEU A 228 34.71 32.71 -28.07
C LEU A 228 36.09 33.31 -28.34
N GLY A 229 37.03 33.08 -27.43
CA GLY A 229 38.44 33.43 -27.55
C GLY A 229 39.27 32.69 -26.52
N MET A 230 40.52 33.14 -26.31
CA MET A 230 41.46 32.49 -25.38
C MET A 230 41.09 32.66 -23.90
N THR A 231 40.22 33.62 -23.58
CA THR A 231 39.85 33.98 -22.20
C THR A 231 38.34 33.91 -21.96
N SER A 232 37.56 33.35 -22.90
CA SER A 232 36.10 33.33 -22.80
C SER A 232 35.42 32.14 -23.47
N PHE A 233 34.41 31.59 -22.79
CA PHE A 233 33.56 30.49 -23.25
C PHE A 233 32.10 30.94 -23.36
N SER A 234 31.43 30.58 -24.44
CA SER A 234 29.97 30.60 -24.51
C SER A 234 29.42 29.23 -24.12
N LEU A 235 28.53 29.22 -23.14
CA LEU A 235 27.86 28.04 -22.65
C LEU A 235 26.42 28.05 -23.10
N ARG A 236 25.93 26.91 -23.60
CA ARG A 236 24.53 26.71 -23.95
C ARG A 236 24.07 25.33 -23.49
N TRP A 237 22.87 25.26 -22.96
CA TRP A 237 22.22 24.00 -22.58
C TRP A 237 20.74 24.06 -22.91
N SER A 238 20.02 22.96 -22.67
CA SER A 238 18.58 22.89 -22.80
C SER A 238 17.92 22.68 -21.45
N LYS A 239 16.81 23.40 -21.23
CA LYS A 239 15.96 23.24 -20.05
C LYS A 239 15.41 21.80 -19.98
N PRO A 240 15.39 21.17 -18.80
CA PRO A 240 14.79 19.86 -18.64
C PRO A 240 13.29 19.87 -18.98
N ARG A 241 12.79 18.74 -19.50
CA ARG A 241 11.37 18.60 -19.83
C ARG A 241 10.53 18.64 -18.54
N ARG A 242 9.42 19.38 -18.58
CA ARG A 242 8.40 19.44 -17.51
C ARG A 242 8.88 20.02 -16.17
N LEU A 243 9.79 21.00 -16.22
CA LEU A 243 10.10 21.86 -15.08
C LEU A 243 9.25 23.14 -15.18
N ASP A 244 8.02 23.08 -14.68
CA ASP A 244 7.05 24.18 -14.79
C ASP A 244 7.14 25.17 -13.62
N GLN A 245 7.97 24.86 -12.62
CA GLN A 245 8.27 25.73 -11.47
C GLN A 245 9.34 26.77 -11.80
N THR A 246 9.37 27.85 -11.01
CA THR A 246 10.46 28.84 -11.03
C THR A 246 11.77 28.15 -10.63
N HIS A 247 12.79 28.32 -11.46
CA HIS A 247 14.11 27.73 -11.26
C HIS A 247 15.16 28.63 -11.90
N SER A 248 16.40 28.44 -11.47
CA SER A 248 17.59 28.97 -12.11
C SER A 248 18.57 27.84 -12.43
N PHE A 249 19.65 28.19 -13.10
CA PHE A 249 20.78 27.31 -13.36
C PHE A 249 22.00 27.87 -12.63
N LEU A 250 22.73 26.99 -11.96
CA LEU A 250 24.03 27.31 -11.39
C LEU A 250 25.11 26.70 -12.28
N VAL A 251 25.94 27.57 -12.83
CA VAL A 251 27.12 27.21 -13.60
C VAL A 251 28.33 27.26 -12.67
N SER A 252 29.11 26.20 -12.65
CA SER A 252 30.38 26.10 -11.95
C SER A 252 31.50 25.85 -12.95
N CYS A 253 32.53 26.69 -12.95
CA CYS A 253 33.70 26.52 -13.78
C CYS A 253 34.93 26.34 -12.89
N CYS A 254 35.53 25.16 -12.95
CA CYS A 254 36.70 24.81 -12.14
C CYS A 254 37.94 24.69 -13.03
N SER A 255 39.03 25.35 -12.63
CA SER A 255 40.39 25.04 -13.12
C SER A 255 41.23 24.45 -11.98
N PRO A 256 42.24 23.62 -12.29
CA PRO A 256 43.15 23.09 -11.27
C PRO A 256 43.83 24.23 -10.48
N GLY A 257 43.76 24.16 -9.14
CA GLY A 257 44.47 25.08 -8.26
C GLY A 257 43.87 26.48 -8.10
N THR A 258 42.66 26.75 -8.63
CA THR A 258 41.94 28.03 -8.48
C THR A 258 40.57 27.79 -7.85
N GLU A 259 40.01 28.82 -7.19
CA GLU A 259 38.64 28.78 -6.69
C GLU A 259 37.63 28.72 -7.86
N PRO A 260 36.58 27.89 -7.77
CA PRO A 260 35.60 27.75 -8.85
C PRO A 260 34.79 29.02 -9.06
N GLN A 261 34.63 29.43 -10.32
CA GLN A 261 33.75 30.52 -10.68
C GLN A 261 32.30 30.03 -10.70
N LEU A 262 31.43 30.66 -9.91
CA LEU A 262 30.02 30.32 -9.80
C LEU A 262 29.14 31.42 -10.40
N ILE A 263 28.20 31.03 -11.27
CA ILE A 263 27.25 31.96 -11.91
C ILE A 263 25.84 31.40 -11.83
N SER A 264 24.94 32.16 -11.23
CA SER A 264 23.50 31.86 -11.23
C SER A 264 22.82 32.61 -12.38
N THR A 265 22.03 31.91 -13.19
CA THR A 265 21.30 32.50 -14.32
C THR A 265 19.95 31.83 -14.54
N ALA A 266 18.93 32.59 -14.94
CA ALA A 266 17.63 32.03 -15.34
C ALA A 266 17.62 31.59 -16.82
N SER A 267 18.62 32.01 -17.60
CA SER A 267 18.73 31.71 -19.03
C SER A 267 19.39 30.36 -19.27
N CYS A 268 19.10 29.73 -20.43
CA CYS A 268 19.76 28.48 -20.85
C CYS A 268 21.13 28.69 -21.53
N ASN A 269 21.71 29.86 -21.34
CA ASN A 269 23.03 30.21 -21.85
C ASN A 269 23.69 31.23 -20.92
N THR A 270 25.01 31.27 -20.98
CA THR A 270 25.82 32.32 -20.36
C THR A 270 27.18 32.39 -21.03
N VAL A 271 27.97 33.40 -20.68
CA VAL A 271 29.35 33.56 -21.13
C VAL A 271 30.25 33.61 -19.90
N LEU A 272 31.31 32.82 -19.91
CA LEU A 272 32.39 32.89 -18.93
C LEU A 272 33.50 33.79 -19.48
N TYR A 273 34.05 34.63 -18.63
CA TYR A 273 35.14 35.56 -18.93
C TYR A 273 36.32 35.33 -17.99
N ASP A 274 37.42 36.04 -18.23
CA ASP A 274 38.63 36.06 -17.40
C ASP A 274 39.27 34.68 -17.21
N LEU A 275 39.13 33.82 -18.23
CA LEU A 275 39.74 32.50 -18.26
C LEU A 275 41.21 32.59 -18.64
N GLN A 276 42.01 31.68 -18.11
CA GLN A 276 43.42 31.55 -18.45
C GLN A 276 43.58 30.75 -19.75
N PRO A 277 44.37 31.26 -20.72
CA PRO A 277 44.69 30.51 -21.94
C PRO A 277 45.38 29.18 -21.62
N ASP A 278 45.24 28.20 -22.51
CA ASP A 278 45.87 26.88 -22.42
C ASP A 278 45.61 26.14 -21.08
N THR A 279 44.50 26.48 -20.43
CA THR A 279 44.10 25.89 -19.15
C THR A 279 42.90 24.98 -19.35
N LEU A 280 42.95 23.82 -18.69
CA LEU A 280 41.86 22.86 -18.69
C LEU A 280 40.79 23.29 -17.68
N TYR A 281 39.57 23.47 -18.16
CA TYR A 281 38.41 23.83 -17.36
C TYR A 281 37.38 22.72 -17.35
N THR A 282 36.84 22.41 -16.18
CA THR A 282 35.65 21.58 -16.04
C THR A 282 34.46 22.49 -15.73
N VAL A 283 33.56 22.59 -16.69
CA VAL A 283 32.32 23.37 -16.57
C VAL A 283 31.19 22.42 -16.23
N SER A 284 30.43 22.77 -15.19
CA SER A 284 29.29 22.00 -14.71
C SER A 284 28.06 22.90 -14.61
N VAL A 285 26.89 22.40 -14.97
CA VAL A 285 25.62 23.13 -14.87
C VAL A 285 24.60 22.27 -14.15
N CYS A 286 23.96 22.80 -13.10
CA CYS A 286 22.83 22.14 -12.44
C CYS A 286 21.61 23.07 -12.40
N THR A 287 20.44 22.48 -12.25
CA THR A 287 19.19 23.19 -12.00
C THR A 287 19.06 23.46 -10.51
N VAL A 288 18.70 24.68 -10.15
CA VAL A 288 18.46 25.12 -8.78
C VAL A 288 17.00 25.56 -8.65
N LEU A 289 16.29 24.96 -7.71
CA LEU A 289 14.92 25.35 -7.37
C LEU A 289 14.94 26.55 -6.40
N GLU A 290 13.80 27.23 -6.26
CA GLU A 290 13.65 28.39 -5.36
C GLU A 290 13.97 28.06 -3.89
N ASN A 291 13.70 26.83 -3.46
CA ASN A 291 14.05 26.31 -2.14
C ASN A 291 15.55 26.02 -1.95
N GLY A 292 16.39 26.31 -2.96
CA GLY A 292 17.84 26.11 -2.94
C GLY A 292 18.32 24.68 -3.24
N LYS A 293 17.41 23.70 -3.37
CA LYS A 293 17.79 22.33 -3.75
C LYS A 293 18.30 22.30 -5.18
N GLN A 294 19.25 21.40 -5.45
CA GLN A 294 19.95 21.32 -6.73
C GLN A 294 19.79 19.93 -7.37
N SER A 295 19.74 19.89 -8.70
CA SER A 295 19.85 18.65 -9.47
C SER A 295 21.27 18.11 -9.47
N GLU A 296 21.44 16.90 -9.99
CA GLU A 296 22.75 16.48 -10.51
C GLU A 296 23.24 17.48 -11.57
N ALA A 297 24.55 17.64 -11.68
CA ALA A 297 25.16 18.53 -12.64
C ALA A 297 25.52 17.78 -13.93
N ILE A 298 25.29 18.42 -15.08
CA ILE A 298 25.93 18.02 -16.33
C ILE A 298 27.28 18.69 -16.41
N SER A 299 28.34 17.92 -16.64
CA SER A 299 29.72 18.41 -16.68
C SER A 299 30.41 18.08 -17.99
N GLN A 300 31.23 19.01 -18.46
CA GLN A 300 32.14 18.83 -19.59
C GLN A 300 33.47 19.51 -19.30
N THR A 301 34.52 18.99 -19.91
CA THR A 301 35.88 19.54 -19.77
C THR A 301 36.33 20.08 -21.12
N ILE A 302 36.91 21.28 -21.12
CA ILE A 302 37.43 21.96 -22.31
C ILE A 302 38.79 22.58 -22.01
N CYS A 303 39.69 22.59 -22.99
CA CYS A 303 40.92 23.36 -22.92
C CYS A 303 40.72 24.71 -23.62
N ALA A 304 41.17 25.81 -23.01
CA ALA A 304 41.24 27.12 -23.63
C ALA A 304 42.40 27.20 -24.65
N ASP A 305 42.48 26.25 -25.59
CA ASP A 305 43.56 26.17 -26.59
C ASP A 305 43.31 27.15 -27.76
N PRO A 306 44.19 28.13 -27.99
CA PRO A 306 44.11 29.07 -29.12
C PRO A 306 44.19 28.40 -30.50
N LEU A 307 44.86 27.24 -30.62
CA LEU A 307 45.18 26.61 -31.91
C LEU A 307 44.03 25.80 -32.52
N ALA A 308 42.99 25.47 -31.76
CA ALA A 308 41.86 24.70 -32.26
C ALA A 308 41.10 25.45 -33.37
N LYS A 309 40.82 26.74 -33.18
CA LYS A 309 40.17 27.58 -34.20
C LYS A 309 41.09 27.93 -35.37
N GLN A 310 42.39 28.08 -35.12
CA GLN A 310 43.34 28.44 -36.17
C GLN A 310 43.52 27.29 -37.16
N LYS A 311 43.55 26.02 -36.70
CA LYS A 311 43.56 24.85 -37.59
C LYS A 311 42.29 24.71 -38.43
N GLU A 312 41.11 25.00 -37.85
CA GLU A 312 39.84 25.00 -38.59
C GLU A 312 39.78 26.10 -39.66
N TRP A 313 40.23 27.31 -39.34
CA TRP A 313 40.32 28.42 -40.30
C TRP A 313 41.36 28.18 -41.40
N GLU A 314 42.52 27.62 -41.07
CA GLU A 314 43.56 27.25 -42.05
C GLU A 314 43.10 26.12 -42.98
N ALA A 315 42.28 25.18 -42.47
CA ALA A 315 41.69 24.12 -43.28
C ALA A 315 40.59 24.65 -44.23
N ALA A 316 39.75 25.58 -43.76
CA ALA A 316 38.70 26.20 -44.58
C ALA A 316 39.26 27.11 -45.69
N ARG A 317 40.48 27.65 -45.53
CA ARG A 317 41.18 28.45 -46.55
C ARG A 317 41.88 27.62 -47.65
N ARG A 318 41.89 26.29 -47.53
CA ARG A 318 42.52 25.38 -48.50
C ARG A 318 41.53 24.80 -49.52
N PHE A 319 40.29 25.28 -49.53
CA PHE A 319 39.26 24.99 -50.53
C PHE A 319 38.80 26.31 -51.18
#